data_AF-A0A259K7L2-F1
#
_entry.id   AF-A0A259K7L2-F1
#
_cell.length_a   1.000
_cell.length_b   1.000
_cell.length_c   1.000
_cell.angle_alpha   90.00
_cell.angle_beta   90.00
_cell.angle_gamma   90.00
#
_symmetry.space_group_name_H-M   'P 1'
#
loop_
_entity.id
_entity.type
_entity.pdbx_description
1 polymer ?
#
loop_
_entity_poly.entity_id
_entity_poly.type
_entity_poly.pdbx_seq_one_letter_code
_entity_poly.pdbx_strand_id
1 'polypeptide(L)'
;EITYPDPAVPPAQAFTAGRLMFAGGGGAWFRFEKTPFRYTVFTAIGKWNPKGGPLALAGVAVEKDGKSLADIACDGDPVSVLGSDFFERAGIKLIGDFEIPEAFFPK
;
A
#
# COMPACT_ATOMS: atom_id res chain seq x y z
N GLU A 1 16.73 3.79 -4.11
CA GLU A 1 15.94 2.97 -5.05
C GLU A 1 15.98 1.50 -4.59
N ILE A 2 14.88 0.75 -4.71
CA ILE A 2 14.77 -0.67 -4.33
C ILE A 2 14.30 -1.47 -5.54
N THR A 3 14.99 -2.56 -5.85
CA THR A 3 14.56 -3.56 -6.84
C THR A 3 14.12 -4.83 -6.10
N TYR A 4 12.88 -5.26 -6.34
CA TYR A 4 12.29 -6.46 -5.73
C TYR A 4 11.11 -6.95 -6.59
N PRO A 5 10.86 -8.27 -6.66
CA PRO A 5 11.67 -9.36 -6.13
C PRO A 5 12.87 -9.63 -7.03
N ASP A 6 13.64 -10.68 -6.71
CA ASP A 6 14.54 -11.27 -7.71
C ASP A 6 13.72 -11.65 -8.96
N PRO A 7 14.18 -11.36 -10.20
CA PRO A 7 13.46 -11.70 -11.42
C PRO A 7 13.08 -13.16 -11.58
N ALA A 8 13.80 -14.08 -10.92
CA ALA A 8 13.49 -15.52 -10.93
C ALA A 8 12.30 -15.89 -10.02
N VAL A 9 11.88 -14.99 -9.12
CA VAL A 9 10.78 -15.24 -8.17
C VAL A 9 9.47 -14.72 -8.76
N PRO A 10 8.46 -15.59 -8.96
CA PRO A 10 7.15 -15.15 -9.43
C PRO A 10 6.51 -14.13 -8.47
N PRO A 11 5.86 -13.06 -8.98
CA PRO A 11 5.20 -12.07 -8.13
C PRO A 11 4.20 -12.68 -7.14
N ALA A 12 3.45 -13.71 -7.57
CA ALA A 12 2.51 -14.45 -6.75
C ALA A 12 3.12 -15.11 -5.49
N GLN A 13 4.44 -15.31 -5.46
CA GLN A 13 5.18 -15.86 -4.32
C GLN A 13 5.83 -14.78 -3.45
N ALA A 14 6.10 -13.61 -4.03
CA ALA A 14 6.83 -12.53 -3.38
C ALA A 14 5.92 -11.46 -2.75
N PHE A 15 4.68 -11.36 -3.22
CA PHE A 15 3.74 -10.33 -2.79
C PHE A 15 2.44 -10.91 -2.24
N THR A 16 1.89 -10.22 -1.26
CA THR A 16 0.47 -10.27 -0.92
C THR A 16 -0.17 -8.92 -1.21
N ALA A 17 -1.48 -8.89 -1.39
CA ALA A 17 -2.19 -7.66 -1.64
C ALA A 17 -3.54 -7.65 -0.95
N GLY A 18 -4.18 -6.49 -0.96
CA GLY A 18 -5.53 -6.33 -0.46
C GLY A 18 -6.17 -5.05 -0.95
N ARG A 19 -7.45 -4.93 -0.63
CA ARG A 19 -8.26 -3.74 -0.91
C ARG A 19 -8.60 -3.06 0.40
N LEU A 20 -8.76 -1.76 0.34
CA LEU A 20 -9.19 -0.92 1.44
C LEU A 20 -10.56 -0.34 1.09
N MET A 21 -11.47 -0.35 2.05
CA MET A 21 -12.81 0.21 1.89
C MET A 21 -13.00 1.31 2.93
N PHE A 22 -13.34 2.51 2.48
CA PHE A 22 -13.46 3.68 3.35
C PHE A 22 -14.76 4.45 3.08
N ALA A 23 -15.15 5.30 4.02
CA ALA A 23 -16.26 6.21 3.80
C ALA A 23 -15.94 7.18 2.63
N GLY A 24 -16.75 7.08 1.56
CA GLY A 24 -16.60 7.92 0.38
C GLY A 24 -15.35 7.63 -0.47
N GLY A 25 -14.80 6.42 -0.37
CA GLY A 25 -13.69 5.99 -1.21
C GLY A 25 -13.21 4.57 -0.91
N GLY A 26 -11.95 4.31 -1.22
CA GLY A 26 -11.31 3.01 -1.09
C GLY A 26 -9.84 3.09 -1.45
N GLY A 27 -9.20 1.94 -1.55
CA GLY A 27 -7.79 1.86 -1.92
C GLY A 27 -7.34 0.44 -2.15
N ALA A 28 -6.06 0.31 -2.39
CA ALA A 28 -5.40 -0.97 -2.55
C ALA A 28 -3.99 -0.88 -1.97
N TRP A 29 -3.49 -2.04 -1.55
CA TRP A 29 -2.13 -2.18 -1.08
C TRP A 29 -1.52 -3.47 -1.60
N PHE A 30 -0.21 -3.49 -1.72
CA PHE A 30 0.58 -4.72 -1.80
C PHE A 30 1.71 -4.68 -0.78
N ARG A 31 2.15 -5.86 -0.38
CA ARG A 31 3.16 -6.05 0.65
C ARG A 31 4.20 -7.05 0.20
N PHE A 32 5.44 -6.79 0.56
CA PHE A 32 6.54 -7.72 0.39
C PHE A 32 7.51 -7.66 1.55
N GLU A 33 8.31 -8.70 1.67
CA GLU A 33 9.31 -8.85 2.72
C GLU A 33 10.71 -8.92 2.12
N LYS A 34 11.61 -8.12 2.69
CA LYS A 34 13.05 -8.17 2.47
C LYS A 34 13.69 -8.13 3.84
N THR A 35 13.80 -9.30 4.47
CA THR A 35 14.21 -9.48 5.86
C THR A 35 15.40 -8.59 6.23
N PRO A 36 15.33 -7.86 7.36
CA PRO A 36 14.30 -7.89 8.41
C PRO A 36 13.09 -6.95 8.17
N PHE A 37 12.93 -6.41 6.94
CA PHE A 37 11.96 -5.38 6.65
C PHE A 37 10.70 -5.91 5.96
N ARG A 38 9.57 -5.28 6.27
CA ARG A 38 8.29 -5.48 5.61
C ARG A 38 7.82 -4.14 5.05
N TYR A 39 7.49 -4.13 3.77
CA TYR A 39 7.07 -2.93 3.05
C TYR A 39 5.63 -3.10 2.61
N THR A 40 4.78 -2.15 2.95
CA THR A 40 3.41 -2.09 2.43
C THR A 40 3.25 -0.81 1.61
N VAL A 41 3.09 -0.97 0.30
CA VAL A 41 2.86 0.12 -0.66
C VAL A 41 1.37 0.24 -0.89
N PHE A 42 0.84 1.46 -0.84
CA PHE A 42 -0.59 1.66 -0.98
C PHE A 42 -0.94 2.94 -1.74
N THR A 43 -2.15 2.94 -2.29
CA THR A 43 -2.87 4.13 -2.75
C THR A 43 -4.29 4.05 -2.23
N ALA A 44 -4.82 5.15 -1.72
CA ALA A 44 -6.18 5.24 -1.21
C ALA A 44 -6.78 6.63 -1.39
N ILE A 45 -8.10 6.71 -1.38
CA ILE A 45 -8.87 7.94 -1.37
C ILE A 45 -10.02 7.79 -0.39
N GLY A 46 -10.31 8.83 0.38
CA GLY A 46 -11.40 8.83 1.34
C GLY A 46 -11.84 10.23 1.72
N LYS A 47 -12.95 10.33 2.46
CA LYS A 47 -13.43 11.60 3.04
C LYS A 47 -12.65 11.95 4.31
N TRP A 48 -11.37 12.24 4.15
CA TRP A 48 -10.45 12.56 5.26
C TRP A 48 -10.05 14.03 5.31
N ASN A 49 -10.46 14.83 4.33
CA ASN A 49 -10.23 16.26 4.38
C ASN A 49 -11.09 16.87 5.52
N PRO A 50 -10.52 17.70 6.41
CA PRO A 50 -11.30 18.38 7.45
C PRO A 50 -12.47 19.23 6.91
N LYS A 51 -12.40 19.66 5.65
CA LYS A 51 -13.47 20.38 4.94
C LYS A 51 -14.50 19.46 4.27
N GLY A 52 -14.42 18.14 4.48
CA GLY A 52 -15.37 17.14 3.96
C GLY A 52 -15.14 16.68 2.52
N GLY A 53 -14.11 17.21 1.85
CA GLY A 53 -13.72 16.79 0.50
C GLY A 53 -12.98 15.43 0.46
N PRO A 54 -12.80 14.84 -0.73
CA PRO A 54 -11.93 13.69 -0.89
C PRO A 54 -10.47 14.09 -0.62
N LEU A 55 -9.72 13.17 -0.02
CA LEU A 55 -8.27 13.25 0.14
C LEU A 55 -7.67 11.95 -0.36
N ALA A 56 -6.75 12.05 -1.31
CA ALA A 56 -5.95 10.92 -1.78
C ALA A 56 -4.68 10.81 -0.93
N LEU A 57 -4.34 9.58 -0.55
CA LEU A 57 -3.12 9.21 0.16
C LEU A 57 -2.40 8.13 -0.64
N ALA A 58 -1.09 8.22 -0.71
CA ALA A 58 -0.24 7.15 -1.23
C ALA A 58 1.08 7.16 -0.49
N GLY A 59 1.69 5.98 -0.36
CA GLY A 59 2.94 5.88 0.36
C GLY A 59 3.41 4.46 0.59
N VAL A 60 4.47 4.37 1.39
CA VAL A 60 5.09 3.12 1.81
C VAL A 60 5.20 3.12 3.32
N ALA A 61 4.48 2.21 3.98
CA ALA A 61 4.68 1.89 5.38
C ALA A 61 5.78 0.85 5.50
N VAL A 62 6.80 1.14 6.31
CA VAL A 62 7.97 0.27 6.51
C VAL A 62 8.01 -0.19 7.95
N GLU A 63 8.10 -1.51 8.12
CA GLU A 63 8.32 -2.13 9.40
C GLU A 63 9.66 -2.87 9.43
N LYS A 64 10.24 -2.98 10.62
CA LYS A 64 11.41 -3.80 10.90
C LYS A 64 11.10 -4.68 12.11
N ASP A 65 11.29 -5.99 11.97
CA ASP A 65 11.03 -6.97 13.04
C ASP A 65 9.62 -6.82 13.65
N GLY A 66 8.62 -6.55 12.81
CA GLY A 66 7.21 -6.37 13.20
C GLY A 66 6.87 -5.04 13.88
N LYS A 67 7.82 -4.10 13.95
CA LYS A 67 7.60 -2.75 14.51
C LYS A 67 7.64 -1.71 13.40
N SER A 68 6.77 -0.70 13.48
CA SER A 68 6.83 0.45 12.57
C SER A 68 8.20 1.11 12.67
N LEU A 69 8.81 1.35 11.51
CA LEU A 69 10.11 1.99 11.35
C LEU A 69 9.98 3.35 10.67
N ALA A 70 9.19 3.43 9.60
CA ALA A 70 9.03 4.65 8.82
C ALA A 70 7.72 4.66 8.02
N ASP A 71 7.16 5.86 7.87
CA ASP A 71 6.01 6.15 7.03
C ASP A 71 6.43 7.15 5.97
N ILE A 72 6.50 6.71 4.71
CA ILE A 72 7.03 7.51 3.59
C ILE A 72 5.87 7.86 2.66
N ALA A 73 5.36 9.09 2.76
CA ALA A 73 4.34 9.59 1.84
C ALA A 73 4.92 9.74 0.43
N CYS A 74 4.12 9.41 -0.58
CA CYS A 74 4.48 9.73 -1.97
C CYS A 74 4.31 11.23 -2.23
N ASP A 75 5.22 11.79 -3.00
CA ASP A 75 5.09 13.15 -3.53
C ASP A 75 4.20 13.15 -4.78
N GLY A 76 3.33 14.15 -4.89
CA GLY A 76 2.46 14.36 -6.06
C GLY A 76 1.15 13.58 -6.02
N ASP A 77 0.39 13.69 -7.11
CA ASP A 77 -0.92 13.05 -7.22
C ASP A 77 -0.78 11.53 -7.41
N PRO A 78 -1.46 10.69 -6.58
CA PRO A 78 -1.38 9.24 -6.72
C PRO A 78 -1.87 8.76 -8.08
N VAL A 79 -0.98 8.15 -8.87
CA VAL A 79 -1.37 7.41 -10.07
C VAL A 79 -1.72 5.98 -9.64
N SER A 80 -2.99 5.74 -9.34
CA SER A 80 -3.43 4.43 -8.88
C SER A 80 -3.59 3.45 -10.05
N VAL A 81 -2.62 2.55 -10.19
CA VAL A 81 -2.72 1.33 -11.02
C VAL A 81 -2.92 0.07 -10.17
N LEU A 82 -2.96 0.23 -8.84
CA LEU A 82 -3.16 -0.85 -7.89
C LEU A 82 -4.65 -1.14 -7.77
N GLY A 83 -5.06 -2.32 -8.24
CA GLY A 83 -6.46 -2.75 -8.25
C GLY A 83 -6.60 -4.20 -8.69
N SER A 84 -7.82 -4.72 -8.62
CA SER A 84 -8.13 -6.13 -8.93
C SER A 84 -7.50 -6.59 -10.24
N ASP A 85 -7.68 -5.84 -11.33
CA ASP A 85 -7.13 -6.18 -12.65
C ASP A 85 -5.60 -6.31 -12.67
N PHE A 86 -4.88 -5.50 -11.90
CA PHE A 86 -3.43 -5.62 -11.77
C PHE A 86 -3.05 -6.86 -10.97
N PHE A 87 -3.70 -7.09 -9.82
CA PHE A 87 -3.39 -8.22 -8.96
C PHE A 87 -3.72 -9.57 -9.61
N GLU A 88 -4.85 -9.66 -10.32
CA GLU A 88 -5.26 -10.86 -11.04
C GLU A 88 -4.27 -11.22 -12.15
N ARG A 89 -3.87 -10.24 -12.97
CA ARG A 89 -2.84 -10.47 -14.03
C ARG A 89 -1.49 -10.87 -13.45
N ALA A 90 -1.13 -10.36 -12.28
CA ALA A 90 0.12 -10.70 -11.59
C ALA A 90 0.02 -12.00 -10.77
N GLY A 91 -1.16 -12.61 -10.65
CA GLY A 91 -1.40 -13.81 -9.84
C GLY A 91 -1.24 -13.57 -8.32
N ILE A 92 -1.32 -12.33 -7.86
CA ILE A 92 -1.10 -11.96 -6.45
C ILE A 92 -2.33 -12.29 -5.63
N LYS A 93 -2.13 -12.99 -4.50
CA LYS A 93 -3.22 -13.36 -3.60
C LYS A 93 -3.70 -12.15 -2.81
N LEU A 94 -5.01 -11.94 -2.78
CA LEU A 94 -5.66 -10.93 -1.96
C LEU A 94 -5.86 -11.47 -0.54
N ILE A 95 -4.81 -11.41 0.28
CA ILE A 95 -4.79 -11.98 1.63
C ILE A 95 -4.13 -11.04 2.63
N GLY A 96 -4.73 -10.98 3.82
CA GLY A 96 -4.27 -10.14 4.93
C GLY A 96 -4.97 -8.80 4.98
N ASP A 97 -4.58 -8.01 5.98
CA ASP A 97 -5.15 -6.70 6.27
C ASP A 97 -4.06 -5.64 6.34
N PHE A 98 -4.47 -4.41 6.09
CA PHE A 98 -3.64 -3.21 6.23
C PHE A 98 -4.50 -2.05 6.67
N GLU A 99 -4.03 -1.31 7.66
CA GLU A 99 -4.58 -0.04 8.08
C GLU A 99 -3.55 1.04 7.75
N ILE A 100 -4.02 2.15 7.17
CA ILE A 100 -3.14 3.27 6.84
C ILE A 100 -2.69 3.92 8.16
N PRO A 101 -1.37 4.00 8.45
CA PRO A 101 -0.88 4.65 9.66
C PRO A 101 -1.32 6.12 9.76
N GLU A 102 -1.59 6.59 10.98
CA GLU A 102 -2.04 7.98 11.23
C GLU A 102 -1.07 9.03 10.67
N ALA A 103 0.22 8.71 10.58
CA ALA A 103 1.25 9.61 10.06
C ALA A 103 1.04 10.03 8.59
N PHE A 104 0.25 9.27 7.81
CA PHE A 104 -0.09 9.63 6.43
C PHE A 104 -1.21 10.66 6.32
N PHE A 105 -1.96 10.90 7.40
CA PHE A 105 -3.07 11.84 7.39
C PHE A 105 -2.57 13.24 7.75
N PRO A 106 -3.14 14.29 7.13
CA PRO A 106 -2.86 15.66 7.52
C PRO A 106 -3.29 15.87 8.97
N LYS A 107 -2.47 16.59 9.74
CA LYS A 107 -2.76 16.98 11.12
C LYS A 107 -3.67 18.20 11.20
#